data_AF-A0A3L7SQW7-F1
#
_entry.id   AF-A0A3L7SQW7-F1
#
_cell.length_a   1.000
_cell.length_b   1.000
_cell.length_c   1.000
_cell.angle_alpha   90.00
_cell.angle_beta   90.00
_cell.angle_gamma   90.00
#
_symmetry.space_group_name_H-M   'P 1'
#
loop_
_entity.id
_entity.type
_entity.pdbx_description
1 polymer ?
#
loop_
_entity_poly.entity_id
_entity_poly.type
_entity_poly.pdbx_seq_one_letter_code
_entity_poly.pdbx_strand_id
1 'polypeptide(L)'
;EIFGPVSLNGLKNDKFIRIIEGKLPCADIAFGDEIFNASSGILNTLLKILNERVYEQGDGSKTKVPLKLFVGAANQWPHEQEGGKELSALFDRFLMRKRVLPIVSKAGKERLWWNQPCEVKLSSTISPEEIDTAQSESAAITWTAEAREAFQSIITQLAKEGISPGDRRQAKSVRAVQAYCYLEGKNQVELEHLQVLTSILWEDPTEQPEKVLQIVLKVANPTGMKVNSLLIEVEQICENADLKQLAQAAVAASKLSEIEKQLHALGNHPKAAIARKHVREQIKKIKLASIEAL
;
A
#
# COMPACT_ATOMS: atom_id res chain seq x y z
N GLU A 1 12.43 28.04 -2.38
CA GLU A 1 12.17 27.74 -0.95
C GLU A 1 12.57 26.32 -0.55
N ILE A 2 12.14 25.28 -1.29
CA ILE A 2 12.38 23.85 -0.98
C ILE A 2 13.87 23.49 -0.81
N PHE A 3 14.74 24.09 -1.61
CA PHE A 3 16.20 23.87 -1.56
C PHE A 3 16.96 25.01 -0.88
N GLY A 4 16.24 25.91 -0.20
CA GLY A 4 16.81 27.07 0.47
C GLY A 4 17.10 28.29 -0.43
N PRO A 5 17.34 29.45 0.18
CA PRO A 5 17.63 30.70 -0.54
C PRO A 5 19.04 30.69 -1.13
N VAL A 6 19.29 31.59 -2.09
CA VAL A 6 20.65 31.85 -2.59
C VAL A 6 21.43 32.61 -1.53
N SER A 7 22.69 32.22 -1.31
CA SER A 7 23.61 32.88 -0.40
C SER A 7 23.99 34.26 -0.95
N LEU A 8 23.66 35.32 -0.20
CA LEU A 8 24.06 36.68 -0.55
C LEU A 8 25.60 36.83 -0.57
N ASN A 9 26.31 36.14 0.31
CA ASN A 9 27.77 36.13 0.32
C ASN A 9 28.35 35.35 -0.87
N GLY A 10 27.69 34.28 -1.31
CA GLY A 10 28.05 33.59 -2.54
C GLY A 10 27.87 34.49 -3.76
N LEU A 11 26.72 35.17 -3.84
CA LEU A 11 26.38 36.05 -4.95
C LEU A 11 27.35 37.23 -5.08
N LYS A 12 27.82 37.79 -3.95
CA LYS A 12 28.88 38.82 -3.93
C LYS A 12 30.20 38.36 -4.55
N ASN A 13 30.42 37.06 -4.65
CA ASN A 13 31.60 36.43 -5.25
C ASN A 13 31.27 35.71 -6.57
N ASP A 14 30.20 36.11 -7.27
CA ASP A 14 29.71 35.50 -8.52
C ASP A 14 29.39 33.99 -8.43
N LYS A 15 29.08 33.49 -7.22
CA LYS A 15 28.70 32.09 -6.99
C LYS A 15 27.22 31.96 -6.61
N PHE A 16 26.48 31.17 -7.39
CA PHE A 16 25.07 30.87 -7.13
C PHE A 16 24.87 29.72 -6.13
N ILE A 17 25.43 29.86 -4.92
CA ILE A 17 25.35 28.83 -3.87
C ILE A 17 24.03 28.96 -3.10
N ARG A 18 23.35 27.85 -2.81
CA ARG A 18 22.16 27.82 -1.93
C ARG A 18 22.48 27.44 -0.49
N ILE A 19 21.76 28.04 0.47
CA ILE A 19 21.84 27.68 1.90
C ILE A 19 20.85 26.54 2.14
N ILE A 20 21.36 25.31 2.29
CA ILE A 20 20.55 24.08 2.33
C ILE A 20 20.12 23.64 3.74
N GLU A 21 20.61 24.32 4.78
CA GLU A 21 20.33 23.96 6.17
C GLU A 21 18.83 24.03 6.49
N GLY A 22 18.32 22.96 7.13
CA GLY A 22 16.88 22.83 7.42
C GLY A 22 15.99 22.66 6.19
N LYS A 23 16.56 22.26 5.04
CA LYS A 23 15.85 22.06 3.76
C LYS A 23 15.98 20.62 3.26
N LEU A 24 15.26 20.32 2.17
CA LEU A 24 15.18 18.98 1.61
C LEU A 24 16.55 18.28 1.40
N PRO A 25 17.62 18.95 0.94
CA PRO A 25 18.93 18.30 0.78
C PRO A 25 19.54 17.75 2.09
N CYS A 26 19.06 18.18 3.25
CA CYS A 26 19.55 17.75 4.57
C CYS A 26 18.53 16.89 5.34
N ALA A 27 17.38 16.55 4.77
CA ALA A 27 16.29 15.86 5.47
C ALA A 27 16.34 14.34 5.32
N ASP A 28 16.16 13.59 6.42
CA ASP A 28 15.95 12.13 6.40
C ASP A 28 14.56 11.75 5.90
N ILE A 29 13.56 12.56 6.25
CA ILE A 29 12.15 12.36 5.87
C ILE A 29 11.64 13.66 5.28
N ALA A 30 10.98 13.56 4.13
CA ALA A 30 10.37 14.70 3.47
C ALA A 30 8.92 14.39 3.08
N PHE A 31 8.07 15.39 3.29
CA PHE A 31 6.70 15.42 2.78
C PHE A 31 6.59 16.54 1.76
N GLY A 32 6.10 16.21 0.57
CA GLY A 32 5.73 17.17 -0.46
C GLY A 32 4.23 17.11 -0.70
N ASP A 33 3.55 18.24 -0.53
CA ASP A 33 2.16 18.38 -0.94
C ASP A 33 2.09 18.97 -2.35
N GLU A 34 1.02 18.63 -3.08
CA GLU A 34 0.80 19.03 -4.48
C GLU A 34 2.01 18.84 -5.40
N ILE A 35 2.69 17.70 -5.29
CA ILE A 35 4.01 17.49 -5.92
C ILE A 35 4.04 17.62 -7.45
N PHE A 36 2.88 17.49 -8.11
CA PHE A 36 2.75 17.60 -9.56
C PHE A 36 2.55 19.04 -10.05
N ASN A 37 2.32 20.00 -9.15
CA ASN A 37 2.18 21.42 -9.47
C ASN A 37 3.53 22.18 -9.45
N ALA A 38 4.63 21.47 -9.18
CA ALA A 38 5.95 22.07 -9.09
C ALA A 38 6.51 22.46 -10.47
N SER A 39 7.34 23.51 -10.52
CA SER A 39 7.99 23.94 -11.76
C SER A 39 9.01 22.90 -12.26
N SER A 40 9.26 22.85 -13.58
CA SER A 40 10.22 21.92 -14.20
C SER A 40 11.61 21.95 -13.56
N GLY A 41 12.08 23.12 -13.09
CA GLY A 41 13.35 23.21 -12.36
C GLY A 41 13.35 22.47 -11.03
N ILE A 42 12.23 22.50 -10.31
CA ILE A 42 12.04 21.76 -9.06
C ILE A 42 11.93 20.27 -9.36
N LEU A 43 11.13 19.87 -10.35
CA LEU A 43 10.93 18.47 -10.75
C LEU A 43 12.25 17.80 -11.14
N ASN A 44 13.06 18.46 -11.97
CA ASN A 44 14.38 17.93 -12.39
C ASN A 44 15.35 17.79 -11.21
N THR A 45 15.31 18.73 -10.26
CA THR A 45 16.13 18.63 -9.04
C THR A 45 15.64 17.49 -8.15
N LEU A 46 14.33 17.32 -7.99
CA LEU A 46 13.74 16.20 -7.24
C LEU A 46 14.08 14.84 -7.87
N LEU A 47 14.08 14.75 -9.20
CA LEU A 47 14.50 13.53 -9.91
C LEU A 47 15.93 13.12 -9.54
N LYS A 48 16.88 14.07 -9.54
CA LYS A 48 18.27 13.83 -9.10
C LYS A 48 18.31 13.39 -7.64
N ILE A 49 17.61 14.08 -6.74
CA ILE A 49 17.59 13.75 -5.31
C ILE A 49 17.00 12.35 -5.06
N LEU A 50 15.88 12.01 -5.69
CA LEU A 50 15.20 10.73 -5.50
C LEU A 50 15.94 9.55 -6.16
N ASN A 51 16.71 9.81 -7.21
CA ASN A 51 17.47 8.78 -7.94
C ASN A 51 18.89 8.61 -7.41
N GLU A 52 19.66 9.68 -7.42
CA GLU A 52 21.11 9.67 -7.16
C GLU A 52 21.43 9.95 -5.69
N ARG A 53 20.46 10.43 -4.90
CA ARG A 53 20.67 10.87 -3.51
C ARG A 53 21.74 11.97 -3.42
N VAL A 54 21.79 12.84 -4.42
CA VAL A 54 22.76 13.95 -4.51
C VAL A 54 22.05 15.26 -4.84
N TYR A 55 22.58 16.34 -4.28
CA TYR A 55 22.18 17.72 -4.56
C TYR A 55 23.38 18.56 -5.01
N GLU A 56 23.23 19.30 -6.11
CA GLU A 56 24.24 20.24 -6.61
C GLU A 56 23.95 21.64 -6.03
N GLN A 57 24.89 22.17 -5.24
CA GLN A 57 24.64 23.40 -4.46
C GLN A 57 24.82 24.70 -5.27
N GLY A 58 25.39 24.60 -6.47
CA GLY A 58 25.54 25.69 -7.43
C GLY A 58 26.98 26.20 -7.65
N ASP A 59 27.95 25.73 -6.88
CA ASP A 59 29.39 25.95 -7.06
C ASP A 59 30.13 24.73 -7.65
N GLY A 60 29.37 23.77 -8.19
CA GLY A 60 29.88 22.48 -8.65
C GLY A 60 30.05 21.44 -7.54
N SER A 61 29.88 21.81 -6.26
CA SER A 61 29.86 20.84 -5.17
C SER A 61 28.61 19.96 -5.20
N LYS A 62 28.81 18.69 -4.86
CA LYS A 62 27.76 17.68 -4.74
C LYS A 62 27.64 17.27 -3.29
N THR A 63 26.46 17.46 -2.72
CA THR A 63 26.13 17.05 -1.34
C THR A 63 25.29 15.78 -1.38
N LYS A 64 25.67 14.77 -0.59
CA LYS A 64 24.86 13.56 -0.41
C LYS A 64 23.62 13.90 0.42
N VAL A 65 22.46 13.50 -0.08
CA VAL A 65 21.16 13.71 0.58
C VAL A 65 20.82 12.49 1.44
N PRO A 66 20.58 12.63 2.76
CA PRO A 66 20.36 11.49 3.67
C PRO A 66 18.97 10.86 3.58
N LEU A 67 18.10 11.43 2.74
CA LEU A 67 16.69 11.06 2.54
C LEU A 67 16.42 9.55 2.51
N LYS A 68 15.76 9.07 3.57
CA LYS A 68 15.26 7.71 3.76
C LYS A 68 13.84 7.55 3.20
N LEU A 69 12.97 8.52 3.45
CA LEU A 69 11.57 8.48 3.04
C LEU A 69 11.14 9.81 2.40
N PHE A 70 10.51 9.71 1.22
CA PHE A 70 9.83 10.84 0.60
C PHE A 70 8.36 10.46 0.38
N VAL A 71 7.45 11.22 0.99
CA VAL A 71 6.00 11.06 0.81
C VAL A 71 5.50 12.22 -0.05
N GLY A 72 4.91 11.89 -1.19
CA GLY A 72 4.27 12.86 -2.07
C GLY A 72 2.77 12.74 -1.97
N ALA A 73 2.08 13.88 -1.86
CA ALA A 73 0.64 13.99 -1.97
C ALA A 73 0.27 14.85 -3.19
N ALA A 74 -0.86 14.51 -3.81
CA ALA A 74 -1.45 15.27 -4.90
C ALA A 74 -2.94 14.96 -5.01
N ASN A 75 -3.73 15.97 -5.38
CA ASN A 75 -5.17 15.83 -5.61
C ASN A 75 -5.49 15.28 -7.00
N GLN A 76 -4.58 15.47 -7.96
CA GLN A 76 -4.74 15.04 -9.35
C GLN A 76 -3.59 14.10 -9.71
N TRP A 77 -3.89 13.14 -10.59
CA TRP A 77 -2.84 12.30 -11.17
C TRP A 77 -2.16 13.07 -12.31
N PRO A 78 -0.86 12.85 -12.56
CA PRO A 78 -0.19 13.53 -13.65
C PRO A 78 -0.73 12.99 -14.97
N HIS A 79 -1.46 13.82 -15.71
CA HIS A 79 -1.90 13.49 -17.07
C HIS A 79 -0.80 13.85 -18.07
N GLU A 80 -0.57 12.98 -19.07
CA GLU A 80 0.46 13.18 -20.11
C GLU A 80 0.31 14.53 -20.84
N GLN A 81 -0.92 15.06 -20.92
CA GLN A 81 -1.25 16.30 -21.63
C GLN A 81 -0.90 17.57 -20.84
N GLU A 82 -0.89 17.52 -19.50
CA GLU A 82 -0.69 18.71 -18.65
C GLU A 82 0.71 18.78 -18.05
N GLY A 83 1.42 17.65 -17.98
CA GLY A 83 2.62 17.49 -17.14
C GLY A 83 3.97 17.28 -17.82
N GLY A 84 3.97 17.04 -19.14
CA GLY A 84 5.20 16.71 -19.87
C GLY A 84 5.91 15.44 -19.38
N LYS A 85 7.06 15.13 -19.98
CA LYS A 85 7.89 13.94 -19.67
C LYS A 85 8.40 13.91 -18.22
N GLU A 86 8.51 15.08 -17.59
CA GLU A 86 9.13 15.26 -16.28
C GLU A 86 8.23 14.76 -15.14
N LEU A 87 6.92 15.02 -15.23
CA LEU A 87 5.95 14.51 -14.25
C LEU A 87 5.81 12.99 -14.33
N SER A 88 5.76 12.41 -15.52
CA SER A 88 5.74 10.94 -15.68
C SER A 88 7.01 10.30 -15.12
N ALA A 89 8.18 10.91 -15.39
CA ALA A 89 9.45 10.44 -14.85
C ALA A 89 9.49 10.53 -13.31
N LEU A 90 8.96 11.61 -12.73
CA LEU A 90 8.88 11.80 -11.29
C LEU A 90 7.90 10.80 -10.67
N PHE A 91 6.73 10.62 -11.28
CA PHE A 91 5.70 9.72 -10.81
C PHE A 91 6.17 8.25 -10.79
N ASP A 92 7.00 7.84 -11.76
CA ASP A 92 7.62 6.53 -11.69
C ASP A 92 8.49 6.41 -10.42
N ARG A 93 9.18 7.47 -9.97
CA ARG A 93 10.07 7.41 -8.78
C ARG A 93 9.35 7.03 -7.48
N PHE A 94 8.04 7.21 -7.40
CA PHE A 94 7.21 6.71 -6.30
C PHE A 94 6.90 5.23 -6.48
N LEU A 95 7.56 4.40 -5.68
CA LEU A 95 7.39 2.94 -5.74
C LEU A 95 6.00 2.53 -5.24
N MET A 96 5.68 2.91 -4.00
CA MET A 96 4.37 2.64 -3.40
C MET A 96 3.41 3.78 -3.71
N ARG A 97 2.19 3.40 -4.06
CA ARG A 97 1.10 4.29 -4.44
C ARG A 97 -0.15 3.90 -3.67
N LYS A 98 -0.88 4.90 -3.20
CA LYS A 98 -2.14 4.70 -2.48
C LYS A 98 -3.12 5.80 -2.85
N ARG A 99 -4.29 5.39 -3.33
CA ARG A 99 -5.45 6.28 -3.43
C ARG A 99 -6.13 6.37 -2.06
N VAL A 100 -6.32 7.59 -1.57
CA VAL A 100 -7.02 7.87 -0.32
C VAL A 100 -8.39 8.46 -0.67
N LEU A 101 -9.45 7.89 -0.11
CA LEU A 101 -10.83 8.32 -0.35
C LEU A 101 -11.41 8.98 0.91
N PRO A 102 -12.40 9.89 0.76
CA PRO A 102 -13.14 10.43 1.88
C PRO A 102 -13.79 9.33 2.74
N ILE A 103 -13.93 9.58 4.04
CA ILE A 103 -14.56 8.65 4.97
C ILE A 103 -16.06 8.57 4.69
N VAL A 104 -16.53 7.40 4.25
CA VAL A 104 -17.95 7.17 3.93
C VAL A 104 -18.74 6.58 5.10
N SER A 105 -18.11 5.75 5.95
CA SER A 105 -18.81 5.01 7.00
C SER A 105 -19.30 5.93 8.12
N LYS A 106 -20.52 5.66 8.63
CA LYS A 106 -21.12 6.44 9.73
C LYS A 106 -20.20 6.49 10.95
N ALA A 107 -19.72 5.33 11.41
CA ALA A 107 -18.79 5.24 12.54
C ALA A 107 -17.47 5.99 12.27
N GLY A 108 -16.97 5.98 11.03
CA GLY A 108 -15.78 6.74 10.65
C GLY A 108 -16.02 8.25 10.72
N LYS A 109 -17.19 8.72 10.26
CA LYS A 109 -17.59 10.14 10.34
C LYS A 109 -17.82 10.60 11.79
N GLU A 110 -18.48 9.77 12.61
CA GLU A 110 -18.63 10.04 14.04
C GLU A 110 -17.27 10.22 14.73
N ARG A 111 -16.31 9.32 14.44
CA ARG A 111 -14.93 9.48 14.93
C ARG A 111 -14.25 10.74 14.40
N LEU A 112 -14.43 11.07 13.12
CA LEU A 112 -13.83 12.28 12.52
C LEU A 112 -14.37 13.57 13.15
N TRP A 113 -15.67 13.64 13.41
CA TRP A 113 -16.32 14.85 13.90
C TRP A 113 -16.15 15.06 15.40
N TRP A 114 -16.24 13.98 16.19
CA TRP A 114 -16.44 14.10 17.63
C TRP A 114 -15.31 13.56 18.49
N ASN A 115 -14.37 12.77 17.93
CA ASN A 115 -13.23 12.34 18.71
C ASN A 115 -12.13 13.40 18.67
N GLN A 116 -11.49 13.63 19.81
CA GLN A 116 -10.26 14.44 19.84
C GLN A 116 -9.18 13.79 18.97
N PRO A 117 -8.27 14.60 18.39
CA PRO A 117 -7.11 14.08 17.68
C PRO A 117 -6.42 13.01 18.52
N CYS A 118 -6.12 11.86 17.94
CA CYS A 118 -5.40 10.80 18.64
C CYS A 118 -4.00 11.32 18.98
N GLU A 119 -3.73 11.59 20.26
CA GLU A 119 -2.36 11.82 20.72
C GLU A 119 -1.60 10.50 20.63
N VAL A 120 -0.81 10.35 19.57
CA VAL A 120 0.02 9.17 19.37
C VAL A 120 1.19 9.23 20.35
N LYS A 121 1.11 8.42 21.41
CA LYS A 121 2.25 8.18 22.30
C LYS A 121 3.19 7.17 21.65
N LEU A 122 4.29 7.66 21.10
CA LEU A 122 5.35 6.82 20.55
C LEU A 122 6.16 6.21 21.70
N SER A 123 6.22 4.88 21.77
CA SER A 123 6.98 4.15 22.79
C SER A 123 8.40 3.79 22.35
N SER A 124 8.67 3.88 21.04
CA SER A 124 9.90 3.40 20.42
C SER A 124 10.31 4.33 19.29
N THR A 125 11.62 4.44 19.09
CA THR A 125 12.23 5.23 18.01
C THR A 125 13.18 4.36 17.22
N ILE A 126 13.35 4.69 15.94
CA ILE A 126 14.31 4.04 15.04
C ILE A 126 15.27 5.12 14.55
N SER A 127 16.56 4.88 14.72
CA SER A 127 17.64 5.74 14.22
C SER A 127 17.86 5.56 12.71
N PRO A 128 18.41 6.57 12.01
CA PRO A 128 18.77 6.44 10.60
C PRO A 128 19.72 5.27 10.32
N GLU A 129 20.63 4.96 11.25
CA GLU A 129 21.59 3.86 11.15
C GLU A 129 20.90 2.49 11.24
N GLU A 130 19.91 2.34 12.12
CA GLU A 130 19.09 1.12 12.21
C GLU A 130 18.31 0.88 10.90
N ILE A 131 17.87 1.94 10.22
CA ILE A 131 17.22 1.84 8.90
C ILE A 131 18.22 1.32 7.85
N ASP A 132 19.47 1.81 7.87
CA ASP A 132 20.50 1.39 6.92
C ASP A 132 20.90 -0.08 7.13
N THR A 133 20.99 -0.52 8.39
CA THR A 133 21.19 -1.94 8.72
C THR A 133 20.01 -2.78 8.24
N ALA A 134 18.77 -2.40 8.55
CA ALA A 134 17.57 -3.12 8.11
C ALA A 134 17.46 -3.20 6.58
N GLN A 135 17.88 -2.15 5.86
CA GLN A 135 17.91 -2.16 4.40
C GLN A 135 18.92 -3.19 3.84
N SER A 136 20.06 -3.35 4.52
CA SER A 136 21.10 -4.30 4.13
C SER A 136 20.68 -5.74 4.44
N GLU A 137 20.10 -5.97 5.62
CA GLU A 137 19.61 -7.28 6.05
C GLU A 137 18.43 -7.76 5.21
N SER A 138 17.45 -6.90 4.96
CA SER A 138 16.32 -7.23 4.09
C SER A 138 16.76 -7.60 2.67
N ALA A 139 17.80 -6.96 2.11
CA ALA A 139 18.30 -7.29 0.77
C ALA A 139 18.89 -8.71 0.69
N ALA A 140 19.34 -9.28 1.80
CA ALA A 140 19.88 -10.64 1.88
C ALA A 140 18.80 -11.74 1.97
N ILE A 141 17.54 -11.38 2.23
CA ILE A 141 16.43 -12.34 2.35
C ILE A 141 16.23 -13.09 1.04
N THR A 142 16.18 -14.42 1.13
CA THR A 142 15.97 -15.29 -0.02
C THR A 142 14.49 -15.48 -0.34
N TRP A 143 14.19 -15.98 -1.53
CA TRP A 143 12.82 -16.28 -1.96
C TRP A 143 12.66 -17.79 -2.12
N THR A 144 11.49 -18.32 -1.76
CA THR A 144 11.13 -19.69 -2.14
C THR A 144 10.93 -19.81 -3.65
N ALA A 145 11.00 -21.03 -4.19
CA ALA A 145 10.73 -21.28 -5.60
C ALA A 145 9.28 -20.89 -5.96
N GLU A 146 8.35 -21.25 -5.08
CA GLU A 146 6.92 -20.98 -5.22
C GLU A 146 6.63 -19.48 -5.25
N ALA A 147 7.28 -18.68 -4.40
CA ALA A 147 7.11 -17.23 -4.38
C ALA A 147 7.68 -16.55 -5.63
N ARG A 148 8.78 -17.07 -6.18
CA ARG A 148 9.36 -16.58 -7.44
C ARG A 148 8.45 -16.86 -8.63
N GLU A 149 7.93 -18.08 -8.73
CA GLU A 149 6.98 -18.48 -9.77
C GLU A 149 5.68 -17.67 -9.66
N ALA A 150 5.17 -17.49 -8.44
CA ALA A 150 4.01 -16.66 -8.15
C ALA A 150 4.22 -15.20 -8.60
N PHE A 151 5.38 -14.60 -8.30
CA PHE A 151 5.71 -13.25 -8.76
C PHE A 151 5.70 -13.14 -10.29
N GLN A 152 6.34 -14.07 -10.98
CA GLN A 152 6.36 -14.11 -12.45
C GLN A 152 4.95 -14.29 -13.04
N SER A 153 4.14 -15.14 -12.41
CA SER A 153 2.75 -15.35 -12.78
C SER A 153 1.91 -14.08 -12.61
N ILE A 154 2.11 -13.32 -11.52
CA ILE A 154 1.45 -12.02 -11.30
C ILE A 154 1.80 -11.05 -12.42
N ILE A 155 3.10 -10.86 -12.74
CA ILE A 155 3.53 -9.94 -13.81
C ILE A 155 2.93 -10.36 -15.16
N THR A 156 2.95 -11.65 -15.48
CA THR A 156 2.39 -12.17 -16.73
C THR A 156 0.88 -11.98 -16.82
N GLN A 157 0.15 -12.17 -15.72
CA GLN A 157 -1.30 -11.95 -15.68
C GLN A 157 -1.65 -10.47 -15.78
N LEU A 158 -0.90 -9.59 -15.13
CA LEU A 158 -1.09 -8.14 -15.25
C LEU A 158 -0.87 -7.65 -16.67
N ALA A 159 0.17 -8.16 -17.36
CA ALA A 159 0.44 -7.80 -18.75
C ALA A 159 -0.72 -8.17 -19.68
N LYS A 160 -1.42 -9.29 -19.43
CA LYS A 160 -2.62 -9.69 -20.20
C LYS A 160 -3.79 -8.74 -20.00
N GLU A 161 -3.91 -8.12 -18.83
CA GLU A 161 -4.89 -7.09 -18.51
C GLU A 161 -4.46 -5.68 -18.97
N GLY A 162 -3.34 -5.56 -19.71
CA GLY A 162 -2.81 -4.29 -20.18
C GLY A 162 -2.05 -3.48 -19.13
N ILE A 163 -1.73 -4.07 -17.97
CA ILE A 163 -0.97 -3.43 -16.89
C ILE A 163 0.47 -3.91 -16.95
N SER A 164 1.38 -3.04 -17.42
CA SER A 164 2.80 -3.39 -17.59
C SER A 164 3.70 -2.40 -16.84
N PRO A 165 3.99 -2.64 -15.54
CA PRO A 165 4.93 -1.82 -14.80
C PRO A 165 6.33 -1.93 -15.40
N GLY A 166 7.04 -0.82 -15.57
CA GLY A 166 8.39 -0.82 -16.15
C GLY A 166 9.42 -1.62 -15.33
N ASP A 167 10.52 -2.06 -15.98
CA ASP A 167 11.56 -2.92 -15.39
C ASP A 167 12.09 -2.40 -14.05
N ARG A 168 12.29 -1.08 -13.93
CA ARG A 168 12.75 -0.43 -12.70
C ARG A 168 11.79 -0.67 -11.53
N ARG A 169 10.48 -0.62 -11.79
CA ARG A 169 9.42 -0.85 -10.80
C ARG A 169 9.37 -2.33 -10.41
N GLN A 170 9.49 -3.23 -11.38
CA GLN A 170 9.56 -4.68 -11.12
C GLN A 170 10.79 -5.04 -10.28
N ALA A 171 11.97 -4.51 -10.61
CA ALA A 171 13.19 -4.76 -9.82
C ALA A 171 13.07 -4.20 -8.39
N LYS A 172 12.48 -3.01 -8.23
CA LYS A 172 12.27 -2.42 -6.90
C LYS A 172 11.17 -3.12 -6.09
N SER A 173 10.17 -3.72 -6.74
CA SER A 173 9.12 -4.45 -6.03
C SER A 173 9.66 -5.71 -5.35
N VAL A 174 10.67 -6.37 -5.92
CA VAL A 174 11.40 -7.47 -5.26
C VAL A 174 11.95 -7.03 -3.91
N ARG A 175 12.62 -5.86 -3.87
CA ARG A 175 13.16 -5.30 -2.62
C ARG A 175 12.06 -4.93 -1.61
N ALA A 176 10.92 -4.45 -2.09
CA ALA A 176 9.78 -4.13 -1.23
C ALA A 176 9.18 -5.39 -0.58
N VAL A 177 9.07 -6.49 -1.34
CA VAL A 177 8.61 -7.78 -0.81
C VAL A 177 9.61 -8.34 0.23
N GLN A 178 10.91 -8.26 -0.05
CA GLN A 178 11.94 -8.62 0.93
C GLN A 178 11.85 -7.79 2.21
N ALA A 179 11.68 -6.47 2.08
CA ALA A 179 11.49 -5.59 3.23
C ALA A 179 10.22 -5.92 4.03
N TYR A 180 9.12 -6.28 3.36
CA TYR A 180 7.90 -6.72 4.02
C TYR A 180 8.11 -8.03 4.81
N CYS A 181 8.79 -9.01 4.21
CA CYS A 181 9.20 -10.25 4.90
C CYS A 181 10.10 -9.99 6.12
N TYR A 182 11.08 -9.09 5.97
CA TYR A 182 11.95 -8.66 7.07
C TYR A 182 11.16 -8.05 8.23
N LEU A 183 10.18 -7.18 7.94
CA LEU A 183 9.33 -6.54 8.95
C LEU A 183 8.41 -7.54 9.67
N GLU A 184 8.07 -8.66 9.04
CA GLU A 184 7.37 -9.78 9.68
C GLU A 184 8.30 -10.69 10.52
N GLY A 185 9.61 -10.39 10.56
CA GLY A 185 10.61 -11.17 11.28
C GLY A 185 10.95 -12.50 10.62
N LYS A 186 10.64 -12.66 9.33
CA LYS A 186 10.93 -13.87 8.54
C LYS A 186 12.22 -13.68 7.73
N ASN A 187 12.88 -14.79 7.40
CA ASN A 187 14.14 -14.83 6.66
C ASN A 187 14.00 -15.37 5.22
N GLN A 188 12.77 -15.70 4.81
CA GLN A 188 12.47 -16.24 3.49
C GLN A 188 11.13 -15.70 2.98
N VAL A 189 11.12 -15.16 1.76
CA VAL A 189 9.90 -14.69 1.09
C VAL A 189 9.04 -15.87 0.67
N GLU A 190 7.89 -15.97 1.32
CA GLU A 190 6.73 -16.82 0.98
C GLU A 190 5.62 -16.05 0.22
N LEU A 191 4.57 -16.76 -0.21
CA LEU A 191 3.45 -16.23 -0.99
C LEU A 191 2.73 -15.03 -0.33
N GLU A 192 2.55 -15.07 0.99
CA GLU A 192 1.78 -14.05 1.72
C GLU A 192 2.42 -12.65 1.59
N HIS A 193 3.75 -12.58 1.52
CA HIS A 193 4.47 -11.31 1.39
C HIS A 193 4.25 -10.62 0.05
N LEU A 194 3.81 -11.34 -0.98
CA LEU A 194 3.48 -10.77 -2.28
C LEU A 194 2.30 -9.79 -2.20
N GLN A 195 1.53 -9.80 -1.10
CA GLN A 195 0.44 -8.84 -0.89
C GLN A 195 0.92 -7.37 -0.97
N VAL A 196 2.18 -7.05 -0.65
CA VAL A 196 2.67 -5.66 -0.76
C VAL A 196 2.64 -5.12 -2.21
N LEU A 197 2.63 -6.02 -3.21
CA LEU A 197 2.59 -5.67 -4.63
C LEU A 197 1.30 -4.94 -5.03
N THR A 198 0.22 -5.08 -4.25
CA THR A 198 -1.07 -4.41 -4.49
C THR A 198 -0.96 -2.89 -4.50
N SER A 199 0.06 -2.35 -3.82
CA SER A 199 0.31 -0.91 -3.76
C SER A 199 1.45 -0.47 -4.67
N ILE A 200 2.02 -1.36 -5.50
CA ILE A 200 3.24 -1.09 -6.28
C ILE A 200 3.00 -1.25 -7.79
N LEU A 201 2.29 -2.29 -8.23
CA LEU A 201 2.30 -2.70 -9.63
C LEU A 201 1.32 -1.94 -10.54
N TRP A 202 0.47 -1.07 -10.00
CA TRP A 202 -0.43 -0.22 -10.79
C TRP A 202 0.14 1.17 -11.04
N GLU A 203 -0.28 1.79 -12.13
CA GLU A 203 0.12 3.14 -12.59
C GLU A 203 -1.04 4.12 -12.63
N ASP A 204 -2.22 3.66 -13.06
CA ASP A 204 -3.45 4.44 -13.09
C ASP A 204 -4.27 4.20 -11.80
N PRO A 205 -4.81 5.24 -11.13
CA PRO A 205 -5.52 5.13 -9.86
C PRO A 205 -7.00 4.74 -9.98
N THR A 206 -7.52 4.57 -11.20
CA THR A 206 -8.95 4.45 -11.50
C THR A 206 -9.42 3.01 -11.47
N GLU A 207 -8.85 2.14 -12.31
CA GLU A 207 -9.26 0.73 -12.42
C GLU A 207 -8.16 -0.28 -12.10
N GLN A 208 -6.89 0.12 -12.27
CA GLN A 208 -5.77 -0.77 -12.06
C GLN A 208 -5.58 -1.20 -10.59
N PRO A 209 -5.85 -0.37 -9.56
CA PRO A 209 -5.64 -0.79 -8.18
C PRO A 209 -6.51 -1.99 -7.81
N GLU A 210 -7.78 -1.99 -8.23
CA GLU A 210 -8.71 -3.09 -8.01
C GLU A 210 -8.30 -4.34 -8.79
N LYS A 211 -7.93 -4.20 -10.07
CA LYS A 211 -7.47 -5.34 -10.90
C LYS A 211 -6.18 -5.97 -10.33
N VAL A 212 -5.19 -5.15 -9.97
CA VAL A 212 -3.94 -5.60 -9.35
C VAL A 212 -4.24 -6.29 -8.02
N LEU A 213 -5.12 -5.73 -7.19
CA LEU A 213 -5.52 -6.34 -5.92
C LEU A 213 -6.07 -7.76 -6.13
N GLN A 214 -6.99 -7.93 -7.08
CA GLN A 214 -7.59 -9.24 -7.37
C GLN A 214 -6.55 -10.26 -7.84
N ILE A 215 -5.70 -9.89 -8.79
CA ILE A 215 -4.68 -10.79 -9.35
C ILE A 215 -3.64 -11.17 -8.29
N VAL A 216 -3.12 -10.18 -7.56
CA VAL A 216 -2.11 -10.41 -6.53
C VAL A 216 -2.67 -11.30 -5.43
N LEU A 217 -3.86 -11.00 -4.88
CA LEU A 217 -4.42 -11.81 -3.80
C LEU A 217 -4.77 -13.23 -4.24
N LYS A 218 -5.17 -13.44 -5.51
CA LYS A 218 -5.49 -14.76 -6.04
C LYS A 218 -4.27 -15.69 -6.02
N VAL A 219 -3.10 -15.12 -6.24
CA VAL A 219 -1.83 -15.84 -6.26
C VAL A 219 -1.18 -15.89 -4.87
N ALA A 220 -1.18 -14.76 -4.15
CA ALA A 220 -0.51 -14.61 -2.86
C ALA A 220 -1.24 -15.30 -1.70
N ASN A 221 -2.58 -15.33 -1.74
CA ASN A 221 -3.38 -15.92 -0.67
C ASN A 221 -4.70 -16.52 -1.19
N PRO A 222 -4.65 -17.65 -1.94
CA PRO A 222 -5.84 -18.29 -2.48
C PRO A 222 -6.83 -18.70 -1.37
N THR A 223 -6.32 -19.15 -0.23
CA THR A 223 -7.14 -19.52 0.94
C THR A 223 -7.87 -18.32 1.53
N GLY A 224 -7.16 -17.21 1.73
CA GLY A 224 -7.71 -15.96 2.26
C GLY A 224 -8.74 -15.33 1.33
N MET A 225 -8.53 -15.38 0.01
CA MET A 225 -9.56 -14.97 -0.96
C MET A 225 -10.80 -15.84 -0.87
N LYS A 226 -10.65 -17.17 -0.78
CA LYS A 226 -11.80 -18.06 -0.64
C LYS A 226 -12.55 -17.78 0.66
N VAL A 227 -11.84 -17.54 1.77
CA VAL A 227 -12.46 -17.12 3.03
C VAL A 227 -13.24 -15.81 2.86
N ASN A 228 -12.65 -14.79 2.24
CA ASN A 228 -13.33 -13.50 2.03
C ASN A 228 -14.55 -13.63 1.10
N SER A 229 -14.47 -14.41 0.02
CA SER A 229 -15.62 -14.64 -0.85
C SER A 229 -16.78 -15.31 -0.12
N LEU A 230 -16.45 -16.26 0.78
CA LEU A 230 -17.45 -16.94 1.61
C LEU A 230 -18.06 -15.99 2.65
N LEU A 231 -17.28 -15.06 3.20
CA LEU A 231 -17.80 -14.05 4.13
C LEU A 231 -18.74 -13.05 3.44
N ILE A 232 -18.43 -12.61 2.22
CA ILE A 232 -19.34 -11.76 1.42
C ILE A 232 -20.65 -12.52 1.13
N GLU A 233 -20.58 -13.80 0.79
CA GLU A 233 -21.76 -14.64 0.59
C GLU A 233 -22.59 -14.77 1.88
N VAL A 234 -21.96 -14.90 3.04
CA VAL A 234 -22.62 -14.90 4.35
C VAL A 234 -23.36 -13.59 4.60
N GLU A 235 -22.74 -12.44 4.33
CA GLU A 235 -23.37 -11.12 4.47
C GLU A 235 -24.59 -11.00 3.56
N GLN A 236 -24.47 -11.37 2.29
CA GLN A 236 -25.59 -11.36 1.34
C GLN A 236 -26.74 -12.28 1.75
N ILE A 237 -26.43 -13.47 2.29
CA ILE A 237 -27.47 -14.37 2.81
C ILE A 237 -28.17 -13.74 4.01
N CYS A 238 -27.43 -13.10 4.91
CA CYS A 238 -28.00 -12.46 6.10
C CYS A 238 -28.83 -11.22 5.75
N GLU A 239 -28.43 -10.43 4.76
CA GLU A 239 -29.18 -9.24 4.30
C GLU A 239 -30.48 -9.62 3.57
N ASN A 240 -30.45 -10.68 2.76
CA ASN A 240 -31.60 -11.11 1.96
C ASN A 240 -32.58 -12.00 2.73
N ALA A 241 -32.21 -12.52 3.90
CA ALA A 241 -33.07 -13.40 4.68
C ALA A 241 -34.08 -12.60 5.50
N ASP A 242 -35.38 -12.72 5.19
CA ASP A 242 -36.43 -12.28 6.10
C ASP A 242 -36.56 -13.27 7.26
N LEU A 243 -36.03 -12.87 8.43
CA LEU A 243 -36.04 -13.68 9.64
C LEU A 243 -37.44 -13.99 10.18
N LYS A 244 -38.47 -13.29 9.69
CA LYS A 244 -39.88 -13.55 10.07
C LYS A 244 -40.51 -14.67 9.24
N GLN A 245 -39.95 -15.03 8.09
CA GLN A 245 -40.42 -16.16 7.29
C GLN A 245 -39.60 -17.42 7.58
N LEU A 246 -40.22 -18.39 8.27
CA LEU A 246 -39.60 -19.67 8.66
C LEU A 246 -38.93 -20.41 7.48
N ALA A 247 -39.53 -20.39 6.29
CA ALA A 247 -38.97 -21.01 5.10
C ALA A 247 -37.67 -20.33 4.64
N GLN A 248 -37.60 -19.00 4.68
CA GLN A 248 -36.40 -18.25 4.30
C GLN A 248 -35.30 -18.40 5.36
N ALA A 249 -35.66 -18.37 6.64
CA ALA A 249 -34.72 -18.61 7.75
C ALA A 249 -34.09 -20.01 7.68
N ALA A 250 -34.86 -21.04 7.34
CA ALA A 250 -34.36 -22.41 7.16
C ALA A 250 -33.39 -22.52 5.97
N VAL A 251 -33.72 -21.89 4.83
CA VAL A 251 -32.85 -21.85 3.64
C VAL A 251 -31.56 -21.10 3.93
N ALA A 252 -31.62 -19.95 4.61
CA ALA A 252 -30.45 -19.19 5.02
C ALA A 252 -29.54 -20.00 5.96
N ALA A 253 -30.12 -20.66 6.98
CA ALA A 253 -29.36 -21.50 7.91
C ALA A 253 -28.69 -22.70 7.21
N SER A 254 -29.34 -23.30 6.21
CA SER A 254 -28.78 -24.39 5.42
C SER A 254 -27.57 -23.92 4.59
N LYS A 255 -27.70 -22.80 3.87
CA LYS A 255 -26.61 -22.22 3.09
C LYS A 255 -25.42 -21.82 3.97
N LEU A 256 -25.68 -21.21 5.13
CA LEU A 256 -24.61 -20.86 6.08
C LEU A 256 -23.89 -22.10 6.64
N SER A 257 -24.61 -23.21 6.86
CA SER A 257 -24.02 -24.49 7.29
C SER A 257 -23.12 -25.09 6.20
N GLU A 258 -23.49 -24.94 4.93
CA GLU A 258 -22.64 -25.35 3.80
C GLU A 258 -21.37 -24.49 3.71
N ILE A 259 -21.50 -23.18 3.89
CA ILE A 259 -20.35 -22.26 3.97
C ILE A 259 -19.43 -22.61 5.16
N GLU A 260 -20.00 -22.96 6.32
CA GLU A 260 -19.21 -23.43 7.47
C GLU A 260 -18.38 -24.68 7.12
N LYS A 261 -18.95 -25.64 6.38
CA LYS A 261 -18.23 -26.83 5.91
C LYS A 261 -17.13 -26.49 4.90
N GLN A 262 -17.38 -25.55 4.00
CA GLN A 262 -16.34 -25.08 3.06
C GLN A 262 -15.20 -24.40 3.81
N LEU A 263 -15.50 -23.53 4.77
CA LEU A 263 -14.49 -22.98 5.67
C LEU A 263 -13.82 -24.09 6.50
N HIS A 264 -14.53 -25.19 6.79
CA HIS A 264 -13.98 -26.40 7.42
C HIS A 264 -12.87 -27.07 6.60
N ALA A 265 -13.09 -27.18 5.29
CA ALA A 265 -12.15 -27.81 4.38
C ALA A 265 -10.85 -27.02 4.17
N LEU A 266 -10.84 -25.71 4.46
CA LEU A 266 -9.65 -24.83 4.30
C LEU A 266 -8.58 -25.02 5.40
N GLY A 267 -8.70 -26.04 6.26
CA GLY A 267 -7.68 -26.39 7.26
C GLY A 267 -7.54 -25.38 8.41
N ASN A 268 -6.34 -25.31 8.99
CA ASN A 268 -6.01 -24.49 10.17
C ASN A 268 -5.63 -23.03 9.85
N HIS A 269 -6.05 -22.50 8.71
CA HIS A 269 -5.74 -21.11 8.36
C HIS A 269 -6.36 -20.13 9.40
N PRO A 270 -5.59 -19.20 10.00
CA PRO A 270 -6.08 -18.34 11.09
C PRO A 270 -7.34 -17.56 10.73
N LYS A 271 -7.38 -16.97 9.52
CA LYS A 271 -8.58 -16.26 9.02
C LYS A 271 -9.79 -17.19 8.84
N ALA A 272 -9.58 -18.44 8.43
CA ALA A 272 -10.66 -19.41 8.26
C ALA A 272 -11.26 -19.80 9.63
N ALA A 273 -10.43 -19.95 10.67
CA ALA A 273 -10.89 -20.23 12.02
C ALA A 273 -11.76 -19.07 12.58
N ILE A 274 -11.32 -17.82 12.39
CA ILE A 274 -12.10 -16.63 12.78
C ILE A 274 -13.43 -16.57 12.00
N ALA A 275 -13.37 -16.76 10.68
CA ALA A 275 -14.55 -16.76 9.82
C ALA A 275 -15.56 -17.84 10.23
N ARG A 276 -15.11 -19.07 10.54
CA ARG A 276 -16.00 -20.14 11.05
C ARG A 276 -16.72 -19.72 12.33
N LYS A 277 -16.02 -19.09 13.27
CA LYS A 277 -16.63 -18.62 14.51
C LYS A 277 -17.72 -17.59 14.22
N HIS A 278 -17.45 -16.64 13.31
CA HIS A 278 -18.43 -15.66 12.88
C HIS A 278 -19.68 -16.30 12.25
N VAL A 279 -19.49 -17.24 11.31
CA VAL A 279 -20.60 -17.95 10.66
C VAL A 279 -21.45 -18.73 11.66
N ARG A 280 -20.82 -19.40 12.64
CA ARG A 280 -21.54 -20.10 13.73
C ARG A 280 -22.39 -19.15 14.56
N GLU A 281 -21.89 -17.95 14.86
CA GLU A 281 -22.65 -16.94 15.58
C GLU A 281 -23.86 -16.45 14.77
N GLN A 282 -23.71 -16.26 13.45
CA GLN A 282 -24.85 -15.90 12.59
C GLN A 282 -25.89 -17.03 12.51
N ILE A 283 -25.48 -18.29 12.36
CA ILE A 283 -26.39 -19.44 12.39
C ILE A 283 -27.18 -19.47 13.71
N LYS A 284 -26.53 -19.22 14.85
CA LYS A 284 -27.20 -19.14 16.15
C LYS A 284 -28.23 -18.01 16.20
N LYS A 285 -27.88 -16.82 15.71
CA LYS A 285 -28.80 -15.66 15.66
C LYS A 285 -30.03 -15.94 14.81
N ILE A 286 -29.86 -16.50 13.61
CA ILE A 286 -30.99 -16.83 12.73
C ILE A 286 -31.91 -17.87 13.37
N LYS A 287 -31.33 -18.90 14.01
CA LYS A 287 -32.12 -19.92 14.73
C LYS A 287 -32.88 -19.33 15.92
N LEU A 288 -32.24 -18.48 16.73
CA LEU A 288 -32.89 -17.81 17.85
C LEU A 288 -34.04 -16.89 17.37
N ALA A 289 -33.78 -16.06 16.37
CA ALA A 289 -34.79 -15.18 15.78
C ALA A 289 -35.98 -15.96 15.18
N SER A 290 -35.74 -17.12 14.57
CA SER A 290 -36.81 -17.98 14.06
C SER A 290 -37.66 -18.63 15.15
N ILE A 291 -37.11 -18.84 16.35
CA ILE A 291 -37.84 -19.37 17.51
C ILE A 291 -38.64 -18.25 18.19
N GLU A 292 -38.10 -17.04 18.26
CA GLU A 292 -38.79 -15.86 18.81
C GLU A 292 -39.92 -15.34 17.90
N ALA A 293 -39.90 -15.69 16.61
CA ALA A 293 -40.93 -15.33 15.64
C ALA A 293 -42.13 -16.31 15.59
N LEU A 294 -42.06 -17.44 16.32
CA LEU A 294 -43.16 -18.39 16.54
C LEU A 294 -44.06 -17.95 17.70
#